data_AF-A0AB35HFQ4-F1
#
_entry.id   AF-A0AB35HFQ4-F1
#
_cell.length_a   1.000
_cell.length_b   1.000
_cell.length_c   1.000
_cell.angle_alpha   90.00
_cell.angle_beta   90.00
_cell.angle_gamma   90.00
#
_symmetry.space_group_name_H-M   'P 1'
#
loop_
_entity.id
_entity.type
_entity.pdbx_description
1 polymer ?
#
loop_
_entity_poly.entity_id
_entity_poly.type
_entity_poly.pdbx_seq_one_letter_code
_entity_poly.pdbx_strand_id
1 'polypeptide(L)'
;MLDGKEAYELVCEAIDRIDRKDKFNEFKTIFDQNKNDTKKATINTKKVKQENSNDEVKSFAANFYKAPIVNYKGYVKGAIQEDKNRYSEVISSTLLSKNLLKAWKELTHVRPNHFDTRHDHSESVEMEQLQGTNRKEEILAKLLFYQCEVDGLGYIFDYQTPLKATKNDSYGKIDLLGYNKADECYSVIELKYRPSGSDETLLRCILEAYTYYKLLDLNQIKSDVGHGGIKNLKELPKYKHTDKAELVILFDEKSCKADDGGAETNLMLRIVPKKVNEANYPSNTVESQQHKECKELIDSSKRKALRTLCEEILAQEPNLKQIRFVVLRADTDSKVPYPTNIKGWSRKLDRLYRAETLLTIPSKR
;
A
#
# COMPACT_ATOMS: atom_id res chain seq x y z
N MET A 1 17.28 12.39 -17.86
CA MET A 1 16.03 11.77 -17.37
C MET A 1 14.90 12.54 -18.04
N LEU A 2 13.91 11.85 -18.60
CA LEU A 2 12.71 12.51 -19.14
C LEU A 2 12.07 13.35 -18.04
N ASP A 3 11.43 14.46 -18.40
CA ASP A 3 10.67 15.20 -17.40
C ASP A 3 9.41 14.41 -16.96
N GLY A 4 8.79 14.82 -15.86
CA GLY A 4 7.67 14.06 -15.28
C GLY A 4 6.47 13.98 -16.20
N LYS A 5 6.26 15.01 -17.02
CA LYS A 5 5.17 15.10 -17.97
C LYS A 5 5.39 14.16 -19.15
N GLU A 6 6.58 14.19 -19.76
CA GLU A 6 6.99 13.29 -20.83
C GLU A 6 6.90 11.83 -20.38
N ALA A 7 7.30 11.54 -19.13
CA ALA A 7 7.16 10.20 -18.55
C ALA A 7 5.69 9.73 -18.50
N TYR A 8 4.78 10.60 -18.05
CA TYR A 8 3.35 10.28 -17.99
C TYR A 8 2.72 10.13 -19.38
N GLU A 9 3.11 10.98 -20.34
CA GLU A 9 2.66 10.91 -21.72
C GLU A 9 3.05 9.59 -22.38
N LEU A 10 4.28 9.10 -22.19
CA LEU A 10 4.73 7.80 -22.71
C LEU A 10 3.90 6.63 -22.19
N VAL A 11 3.53 6.65 -20.91
CA VAL A 11 2.64 5.62 -20.34
C VAL A 11 1.26 5.70 -20.97
N CYS A 12 0.71 6.90 -21.12
CA CYS A 12 -0.60 7.08 -21.74
C CYS A 12 -0.60 6.60 -23.19
N GLU A 13 0.41 6.97 -23.97
CA GLU A 13 0.57 6.55 -25.37
C GLU A 13 0.65 5.03 -25.54
N ALA A 14 1.24 4.32 -24.57
CA ALA A 14 1.32 2.86 -24.58
C ALA A 14 -0.04 2.18 -24.31
N ILE A 15 -0.92 2.83 -23.54
CA ILE A 15 -2.18 2.25 -23.09
C ILE A 15 -3.33 2.52 -24.06
N ASP A 16 -3.46 3.74 -24.55
CA ASP A 16 -4.48 4.10 -25.53
C ASP A 16 -4.17 5.51 -26.02
N ARG A 17 -4.32 5.73 -27.33
CA ARG A 17 -4.17 7.03 -28.00
C ARG A 17 -5.32 7.98 -27.61
N ILE A 18 -5.48 8.25 -26.31
CA ILE A 18 -6.41 9.24 -25.77
C ILE A 18 -5.98 10.62 -26.27
N ASP A 19 -6.94 11.52 -26.50
CA ASP A 19 -6.66 12.91 -26.84
C ASP A 19 -5.66 13.51 -25.82
N ARG A 20 -4.53 14.04 -26.33
CA ARG A 20 -3.46 14.61 -25.52
C ARG A 20 -3.95 15.71 -24.58
N LYS A 21 -5.05 16.39 -24.94
CA LYS A 21 -5.62 17.47 -24.14
C LYS A 21 -6.18 17.00 -22.79
N ASP A 22 -6.84 15.85 -22.74
CA ASP A 22 -7.39 15.30 -21.50
C ASP A 22 -6.27 14.78 -20.58
N LYS A 23 -5.20 14.23 -21.16
CA LYS A 23 -4.01 13.79 -20.41
C LYS A 23 -3.24 14.93 -19.78
N PHE A 24 -3.17 16.07 -20.45
CA PHE A 24 -2.55 17.27 -19.88
C PHE A 24 -3.32 17.79 -18.67
N ASN A 25 -4.66 17.78 -18.73
CA ASN A 25 -5.50 18.18 -17.60
C ASN A 25 -5.40 17.20 -16.43
N GLU A 26 -5.39 15.90 -16.72
CA GLU A 26 -5.16 14.85 -15.72
C GLU A 26 -3.79 15.00 -15.06
N PHE A 27 -2.73 15.23 -15.86
CA PHE A 27 -1.39 15.44 -15.34
C PHE A 27 -1.34 16.62 -14.38
N LYS A 28 -1.86 17.78 -14.78
CA LYS A 28 -1.93 18.96 -13.90
C LYS A 28 -2.72 18.67 -12.62
N THR A 29 -3.83 17.97 -12.74
CA THR A 29 -4.69 17.69 -11.59
C THR A 29 -4.01 16.77 -10.58
N ILE A 30 -3.22 15.80 -11.04
CA ILE A 30 -2.59 14.77 -10.19
C ILE A 30 -1.21 15.20 -9.71
N PHE A 31 -0.42 15.84 -10.57
CA PHE A 31 1.01 16.08 -10.36
C PHE A 31 1.36 17.57 -10.09
N ASP A 32 0.50 18.54 -10.42
CA ASP A 32 0.78 19.98 -10.17
C ASP A 32 0.19 20.53 -8.86
N GLN A 33 -0.37 19.68 -7.99
CA GLN A 33 -1.07 20.13 -6.77
C GLN A 33 -0.21 20.96 -5.80
N ASN A 34 1.12 20.85 -5.87
CA ASN A 34 2.06 21.56 -5.00
C ASN A 34 2.39 23.01 -5.45
N LYS A 35 1.88 23.49 -6.60
CA LYS A 35 2.24 24.83 -7.14
C LYS A 35 1.52 26.01 -6.48
N ASN A 36 0.54 25.77 -5.61
CA ASN A 36 -0.26 26.84 -5.02
C ASN A 36 0.44 27.59 -3.87
N ASP A 37 1.58 27.11 -3.38
CA ASP A 37 2.30 27.74 -2.25
C ASP A 37 3.28 28.85 -2.65
N THR A 38 3.33 29.29 -3.92
CA THR A 38 4.19 30.43 -4.32
C THR A 38 3.50 31.58 -5.06
N LYS A 39 2.18 31.73 -4.96
CA LYS A 39 1.49 32.91 -5.53
C LYS A 39 0.48 33.56 -4.58
N LYS A 40 1.04 34.19 -3.53
CA LYS A 40 0.56 35.49 -3.03
C LYS A 40 1.74 36.47 -2.94
N ALA A 41 2.35 36.74 -4.10
CA ALA A 41 3.10 37.96 -4.32
C ALA A 41 2.86 38.40 -5.76
N THR A 42 2.51 39.67 -5.88
CA THR A 42 1.90 40.37 -6.99
C THR A 42 2.78 40.40 -8.27
N ILE A 43 2.11 40.71 -9.40
CA ILE A 43 2.59 41.41 -10.60
C ILE A 43 2.80 40.57 -11.87
N ASN A 44 2.01 40.94 -12.87
CA ASN A 44 2.16 40.75 -14.31
C ASN A 44 3.60 40.48 -14.79
N THR A 45 3.83 39.31 -15.38
CA THR A 45 4.69 39.20 -16.56
C THR A 45 4.50 37.86 -17.25
N LYS A 46 4.31 37.90 -18.57
CA LYS A 46 4.52 36.78 -19.48
C LYS A 46 5.96 36.28 -19.28
N LYS A 47 6.15 35.21 -18.51
CA LYS A 47 7.35 34.38 -18.51
C LYS A 47 6.91 32.95 -18.27
N VAL A 48 7.06 32.13 -19.31
CA VAL A 48 7.10 30.68 -19.21
C VAL A 48 8.24 30.37 -18.23
N LYS A 49 7.90 30.07 -16.97
CA LYS A 49 8.89 29.53 -16.04
C LYS A 49 9.17 28.12 -16.53
N GLN A 50 10.38 27.92 -17.03
CA GLN A 50 10.95 26.60 -17.25
C GLN A 50 10.96 25.93 -15.87
N GLU A 51 10.04 24.99 -15.69
CA GLU A 51 9.95 24.18 -14.48
C GLU A 51 11.24 23.36 -14.35
N ASN A 52 11.79 23.25 -13.14
CA ASN A 52 12.97 22.45 -12.93
C ASN A 52 12.58 20.99 -13.18
N SER A 53 13.13 20.35 -14.22
CA SER A 53 12.81 18.97 -14.61
C SER A 53 12.90 17.96 -13.46
N ASN A 54 13.70 18.25 -12.43
CA ASN A 54 13.83 17.43 -11.23
C ASN A 54 12.55 17.42 -10.36
N ASP A 55 11.87 18.56 -10.23
CA ASP A 55 10.65 18.66 -9.42
C ASP A 55 9.48 17.93 -10.09
N GLU A 56 9.43 17.96 -11.42
CA GLU A 56 8.43 17.20 -12.20
C GLU A 56 8.65 15.69 -12.09
N VAL A 57 9.90 15.22 -12.16
CA VAL A 57 10.22 13.79 -12.01
C VAL A 57 9.84 13.27 -10.63
N LYS A 58 10.16 14.03 -9.58
CA LYS A 58 9.74 13.70 -8.21
C LYS A 58 8.23 13.68 -8.11
N SER A 59 7.55 14.66 -8.71
CA SER A 59 6.09 14.70 -8.71
C SER A 59 5.48 13.47 -9.40
N PHE A 60 6.01 13.08 -10.56
CA PHE A 60 5.62 11.86 -11.27
C PHE A 60 5.75 10.64 -10.36
N ALA A 61 6.94 10.34 -9.84
CA ALA A 61 7.16 9.17 -8.99
C ALA A 61 6.28 9.19 -7.71
N ALA A 62 6.13 10.36 -7.09
CA ALA A 62 5.35 10.57 -5.88
C ALA A 62 3.84 10.33 -6.04
N ASN A 63 3.29 10.53 -7.25
CA ASN A 63 1.85 10.56 -7.46
C ASN A 63 1.36 9.56 -8.51
N PHE A 64 2.25 8.88 -9.24
CA PHE A 64 1.86 8.04 -10.37
C PHE A 64 0.91 6.90 -9.97
N TYR A 65 1.08 6.31 -8.79
CA TYR A 65 0.17 5.28 -8.26
C TYR A 65 -1.29 5.79 -8.07
N LYS A 66 -1.50 7.10 -7.99
CA LYS A 66 -2.84 7.71 -7.87
C LYS A 66 -3.51 7.90 -9.23
N ALA A 67 -2.77 7.77 -10.32
CA ALA A 67 -3.31 7.97 -11.66
C ALA A 67 -4.33 6.86 -11.98
N PRO A 68 -5.55 7.22 -12.42
CA PRO A 68 -6.60 6.26 -12.78
C PRO A 68 -6.13 5.13 -13.70
N ILE A 69 -5.23 5.46 -14.64
CA ILE A 69 -4.68 4.49 -15.61
C ILE A 69 -3.97 3.31 -14.95
N VAL A 70 -3.37 3.51 -13.76
CA VAL A 70 -2.68 2.45 -13.01
C VAL A 70 -3.68 1.45 -12.44
N ASN A 71 -4.94 1.87 -12.25
CA ASN A 71 -6.02 1.03 -11.76
C ASN A 71 -6.90 0.42 -12.87
N TYR A 72 -6.51 0.57 -14.15
CA TYR A 72 -7.26 -0.04 -15.25
C TYR A 72 -7.11 -1.56 -15.24
N LYS A 73 -8.24 -2.25 -15.47
CA LYS A 73 -8.37 -3.71 -15.40
C LYS A 73 -8.61 -4.28 -16.79
N GLY A 74 -8.26 -5.54 -16.99
CA GLY A 74 -8.43 -6.21 -18.29
C GLY A 74 -7.35 -5.82 -19.29
N TYR A 75 -7.74 -5.61 -20.55
CA TYR A 75 -6.84 -5.45 -21.69
C TYR A 75 -6.96 -4.06 -22.31
N VAL A 76 -5.83 -3.58 -22.84
CA VAL A 76 -5.77 -2.37 -23.67
C VAL A 76 -6.83 -2.43 -24.77
N LYS A 77 -7.57 -1.33 -24.96
CA LYS A 77 -8.67 -1.26 -25.91
C LYS A 77 -8.17 -1.55 -27.34
N GLY A 78 -8.88 -2.42 -28.05
CA GLY A 78 -8.54 -2.80 -29.42
C GLY A 78 -7.32 -3.73 -29.54
N ALA A 79 -6.63 -4.05 -28.45
CA ALA A 79 -5.60 -5.07 -28.45
C ALA A 79 -6.21 -6.48 -28.39
N ILE A 80 -5.45 -7.45 -28.91
CA ILE A 80 -5.77 -8.88 -28.76
C ILE A 80 -5.71 -9.21 -27.26
N GLN A 81 -6.65 -10.02 -26.76
CA GLN A 81 -6.74 -10.40 -25.34
C GLN A 81 -5.67 -11.43 -24.95
N GLU A 82 -4.43 -10.98 -24.90
CA GLU A 82 -3.24 -11.72 -24.48
C GLU A 82 -2.65 -11.08 -23.23
N ASP A 83 -1.98 -11.87 -22.39
CA ASP A 83 -1.46 -11.43 -21.09
C ASP A 83 -0.58 -10.16 -21.22
N LYS A 84 0.34 -10.12 -22.18
CA LYS A 84 1.20 -8.97 -22.49
C LYS A 84 0.45 -7.66 -22.80
N ASN A 85 -0.82 -7.75 -23.20
CA ASN A 85 -1.66 -6.61 -23.57
C ASN A 85 -2.59 -6.18 -22.42
N ARG A 86 -2.47 -6.78 -21.23
CA ARG A 86 -3.16 -6.27 -20.05
C ARG A 86 -2.62 -4.91 -19.67
N TYR A 87 -3.49 -4.01 -19.17
CA TYR A 87 -3.06 -2.65 -18.79
C TYR A 87 -1.86 -2.66 -17.84
N SER A 88 -1.89 -3.50 -16.81
CA SER A 88 -0.77 -3.56 -15.86
C SER A 88 0.52 -4.12 -16.47
N GLU A 89 0.44 -5.01 -17.46
CA GLU A 89 1.62 -5.52 -18.18
C GLU A 89 2.22 -4.47 -19.10
N VAL A 90 1.37 -3.73 -19.83
CA VAL A 90 1.79 -2.63 -20.71
C VAL A 90 2.42 -1.49 -19.92
N ILE A 91 1.81 -1.08 -18.79
CA ILE A 91 2.37 -0.06 -17.92
C ILE A 91 3.71 -0.51 -17.33
N SER A 92 3.77 -1.74 -16.78
CA SER A 92 5.01 -2.28 -16.21
C SER A 92 6.12 -2.32 -17.27
N SER A 93 5.81 -2.83 -18.46
CA SER A 93 6.75 -2.86 -19.59
C SER A 93 7.21 -1.47 -20.00
N THR A 94 6.33 -0.47 -19.95
CA THR A 94 6.67 0.92 -20.29
C THR A 94 7.58 1.54 -19.25
N LEU A 95 7.27 1.38 -17.96
CA LEU A 95 8.11 1.86 -16.85
C LEU A 95 9.54 1.31 -16.94
N LEU A 96 9.66 0.04 -17.34
CA LEU A 96 10.93 -0.66 -17.49
C LEU A 96 11.68 -0.24 -18.78
N SER A 97 11.05 -0.40 -19.94
CA SER A 97 11.69 -0.15 -21.25
C SER A 97 12.04 1.32 -21.50
N LYS A 98 11.28 2.25 -20.91
CA LYS A 98 11.56 3.70 -20.94
C LYS A 98 12.39 4.15 -19.75
N ASN A 99 12.81 3.23 -18.88
CA ASN A 99 13.67 3.49 -17.72
C ASN A 99 13.09 4.57 -16.78
N LEU A 100 11.75 4.59 -16.64
CA LEU A 100 11.01 5.54 -15.81
C LEU A 100 11.05 5.15 -14.33
N LEU A 101 11.26 3.87 -14.01
CA LEU A 101 11.37 3.40 -12.62
C LEU A 101 12.48 4.13 -11.83
N LYS A 102 13.53 4.61 -12.51
CA LYS A 102 14.60 5.39 -11.87
C LYS A 102 14.12 6.70 -11.25
N ALA A 103 12.95 7.23 -11.66
CA ALA A 103 12.36 8.41 -11.04
C ALA A 103 12.14 8.24 -9.53
N TRP A 104 11.86 7.01 -9.05
CA TRP A 104 11.72 6.73 -7.62
C TRP A 104 13.02 6.93 -6.83
N LYS A 105 14.20 6.92 -7.46
CA LYS A 105 15.47 7.21 -6.78
C LYS A 105 15.56 8.67 -6.31
N GLU A 106 14.82 9.57 -6.95
CA GLU A 106 14.80 11.00 -6.62
C GLU A 106 13.87 11.30 -5.43
N LEU A 107 13.06 10.33 -5.01
CA LEU A 107 12.19 10.48 -3.85
C LEU A 107 13.00 10.39 -2.55
N THR A 108 12.74 11.33 -1.66
CA THR A 108 13.27 11.38 -0.31
C THR A 108 12.13 11.73 0.64
N HIS A 109 12.24 11.29 1.89
CA HIS A 109 11.29 11.70 2.93
C HIS A 109 11.18 13.23 2.98
N VAL A 110 9.96 13.73 3.13
CA VAL A 110 9.70 15.18 3.29
C VAL A 110 9.30 15.54 4.71
N ARG A 111 8.72 14.58 5.44
CA ARG A 111 8.25 14.79 6.80
C ARG A 111 9.42 14.66 7.79
N PRO A 112 9.66 15.65 8.66
CA PRO A 112 10.76 15.60 9.63
C PRO A 112 10.63 14.50 10.69
N ASN A 113 9.42 14.21 11.14
CA ASN A 113 9.15 13.14 12.12
C ASN A 113 7.88 12.37 11.73
N HIS A 114 8.05 11.13 11.28
CA HIS A 114 6.95 10.23 10.91
C HIS A 114 6.13 9.75 12.11
N PHE A 115 6.76 9.63 13.28
CA PHE A 115 6.22 8.94 14.46
C PHE A 115 5.63 9.89 15.51
N ASP A 116 5.28 11.13 15.13
CA ASP A 116 4.46 12.04 15.95
C ASP A 116 2.96 11.71 15.82
N THR A 117 2.62 10.43 15.98
CA THR A 117 1.26 9.87 15.86
C THR A 117 0.61 9.60 17.22
N ARG A 118 1.40 9.60 18.31
CA ARG A 118 0.99 9.23 19.69
C ARG A 118 0.49 7.79 19.83
N HIS A 119 0.70 6.92 18.83
CA HIS A 119 0.21 5.56 18.88
C HIS A 119 0.93 4.73 19.95
N ASP A 120 0.14 4.09 20.80
CA ASP A 120 0.59 3.26 21.92
C ASP A 120 -0.37 2.08 22.06
N HIS A 121 0.14 0.86 22.14
CA HIS A 121 -0.69 -0.33 22.31
C HIS A 121 -1.50 -0.33 23.63
N SER A 122 -1.10 0.48 24.61
CA SER A 122 -1.81 0.66 25.88
C SER A 122 -2.86 1.78 25.86
N GLU A 123 -3.00 2.51 24.75
CA GLU A 123 -3.98 3.59 24.65
C GLU A 123 -5.42 3.05 24.79
N SER A 124 -6.22 3.74 25.61
CA SER A 124 -7.64 3.38 25.76
C SER A 124 -8.46 4.04 24.66
N VAL A 125 -9.19 3.23 23.90
CA VAL A 125 -10.02 3.69 22.78
C VAL A 125 -11.48 3.36 23.04
N GLU A 126 -12.37 4.32 22.81
CA GLU A 126 -13.82 4.09 22.88
C GLU A 126 -14.29 3.47 21.55
N MET A 127 -15.16 2.45 21.60
CA MET A 127 -15.69 1.79 20.41
C MET A 127 -16.35 2.76 19.42
N GLU A 128 -16.97 3.83 19.92
CA GLU A 128 -17.60 4.87 19.12
C GLU A 128 -16.57 5.60 18.23
N GLN A 129 -15.31 5.71 18.64
CA GLN A 129 -14.23 6.29 17.82
C GLN A 129 -13.81 5.37 16.67
N LEU A 130 -13.93 4.05 16.86
CA LEU A 130 -13.70 3.06 15.81
C LEU A 130 -14.91 2.94 14.88
N GLN A 131 -16.14 3.05 15.41
CA GLN A 131 -17.38 2.91 14.64
C GLN A 131 -17.86 4.20 13.99
N GLY A 132 -17.40 5.37 14.44
CA GLY A 132 -17.80 6.67 13.92
C GLY A 132 -17.26 7.01 12.52
N THR A 133 -16.48 6.11 11.91
CA THR A 133 -15.95 6.26 10.55
C THR A 133 -16.41 5.11 9.65
N ASN A 134 -16.76 5.44 8.40
CA ASN A 134 -17.08 4.45 7.38
C ASN A 134 -15.82 3.91 6.66
N ARG A 135 -14.62 4.32 7.09
CA ARG A 135 -13.34 3.90 6.51
C ARG A 135 -12.91 2.55 7.09
N LYS A 136 -13.49 1.48 6.55
CA LYS A 136 -13.33 0.10 7.06
C LYS A 136 -11.89 -0.41 6.98
N GLU A 137 -11.12 0.02 5.98
CA GLU A 137 -9.68 -0.27 5.87
C GLU A 137 -8.87 0.34 7.04
N GLU A 138 -9.12 1.61 7.37
CA GLU A 138 -8.49 2.27 8.53
C GLU A 138 -8.87 1.61 9.85
N ILE A 139 -10.14 1.17 9.99
CA ILE A 139 -10.58 0.41 11.17
C ILE A 139 -9.81 -0.91 11.26
N LEU A 140 -9.66 -1.64 10.16
CA LEU A 140 -8.93 -2.90 10.14
C LEU A 140 -7.45 -2.71 10.47
N ALA A 141 -6.80 -1.67 9.94
CA ALA A 141 -5.42 -1.32 10.30
C ALA A 141 -5.25 -1.10 11.82
N LYS A 142 -6.17 -0.36 12.45
CA LYS A 142 -6.18 -0.18 13.91
C LYS A 142 -6.34 -1.50 14.68
N LEU A 143 -7.24 -2.38 14.22
CA LEU A 143 -7.44 -3.68 14.86
C LEU A 143 -6.18 -4.56 14.78
N LEU A 144 -5.47 -4.53 13.64
CA LEU A 144 -4.19 -5.23 13.48
C LEU A 144 -3.10 -4.65 14.39
N PHE A 145 -3.05 -3.32 14.56
CA PHE A 145 -2.16 -2.67 15.51
C PHE A 145 -2.43 -3.09 16.96
N TYR A 146 -3.70 -3.08 17.42
CA TYR A 146 -4.02 -3.47 18.80
C TYR A 146 -3.78 -4.95 19.07
N GLN A 147 -3.82 -5.81 18.06
CA GLN A 147 -3.40 -7.20 18.21
C GLN A 147 -1.90 -7.34 18.52
N CYS A 148 -1.09 -6.33 18.19
CA CYS A 148 0.36 -6.32 18.28
C CYS A 148 1.00 -7.35 17.34
N GLU A 149 1.01 -8.63 17.74
CA GLU A 149 1.54 -9.71 16.91
C GLU A 149 0.46 -10.26 15.99
N VAL A 150 0.70 -10.20 14.68
CA VAL A 150 -0.12 -10.84 13.67
C VAL A 150 0.67 -12.01 13.09
N ASP A 151 0.19 -13.23 13.32
CA ASP A 151 0.83 -14.43 12.78
C ASP A 151 0.99 -14.31 11.26
N GLY A 152 2.16 -14.66 10.75
CA GLY A 152 2.56 -14.44 9.36
C GLY A 152 3.01 -13.01 8.98
N LEU A 153 2.73 -11.95 9.75
CA LEU A 153 3.29 -10.60 9.50
C LEU A 153 4.37 -10.19 10.51
N GLY A 154 4.22 -10.60 11.77
CA GLY A 154 5.08 -10.18 12.87
C GLY A 154 4.45 -9.08 13.72
N TYR A 155 5.28 -8.22 14.31
CA TYR A 155 4.84 -7.21 15.26
C TYR A 155 4.47 -5.91 14.55
N ILE A 156 3.21 -5.50 14.61
CA ILE A 156 2.74 -4.21 14.10
C ILE A 156 3.03 -3.13 15.13
N PHE A 157 3.81 -2.12 14.77
CA PHE A 157 4.24 -1.08 15.70
C PHE A 157 3.71 0.32 15.38
N ASP A 158 3.12 0.53 14.21
CA ASP A 158 2.47 1.79 13.86
C ASP A 158 1.40 1.56 12.78
N TYR A 159 0.47 2.49 12.64
CA TYR A 159 -0.59 2.47 11.63
C TYR A 159 -0.89 3.88 11.14
N GLN A 160 -1.38 4.03 9.91
CA GLN A 160 -1.75 5.33 9.33
C GLN A 160 -0.64 6.38 9.48
N THR A 161 0.62 5.96 9.34
CA THR A 161 1.82 6.77 9.56
C THR A 161 1.92 7.85 8.48
N PRO A 162 1.86 9.14 8.84
CA PRO A 162 1.85 10.22 7.85
C PRO A 162 3.19 10.38 7.14
N LEU A 163 3.13 10.56 5.81
CA LEU A 163 4.31 10.86 4.99
C LEU A 163 4.42 12.34 4.63
N LYS A 164 3.32 13.09 4.71
CA LYS A 164 3.29 14.52 4.42
C LYS A 164 3.94 15.37 5.51
N ALA A 165 4.66 16.41 5.10
CA ALA A 165 5.16 17.46 5.98
C ALA A 165 4.08 18.51 6.26
N THR A 166 3.35 18.91 5.22
CA THR A 166 2.30 19.93 5.30
C THR A 166 0.91 19.37 4.97
N LYS A 167 -0.14 20.17 5.18
CA LYS A 167 -1.50 19.78 4.77
C LYS A 167 -1.68 19.78 3.26
N ASN A 168 -0.88 20.56 2.53
CA ASN A 168 -0.98 20.75 1.08
C ASN A 168 -0.21 19.67 0.31
N ASP A 169 0.73 18.97 0.94
CA ASP A 169 1.44 17.89 0.27
C ASP A 169 0.44 16.78 -0.10
N SER A 170 0.59 16.26 -1.31
CA SER A 170 -0.26 15.20 -1.82
C SER A 170 0.03 13.83 -1.18
N TYR A 171 1.11 13.67 -0.42
CA TYR A 171 1.55 12.37 0.11
C TYR A 171 0.52 11.72 1.05
N GLY A 172 0.37 10.41 0.89
CA GLY A 172 -0.55 9.59 1.67
C GLY A 172 -0.04 9.27 3.09
N LYS A 173 -0.55 8.17 3.62
CA LYS A 173 -0.15 7.59 4.90
C LYS A 173 0.14 6.11 4.65
N ILE A 174 1.15 5.58 5.33
CA ILE A 174 1.39 4.13 5.33
C ILE A 174 0.31 3.48 6.19
N ASP A 175 -0.38 2.46 5.67
CA ASP A 175 -1.48 1.83 6.41
C ASP A 175 -0.99 1.17 7.69
N LEU A 176 0.08 0.38 7.58
CA LEU A 176 0.68 -0.36 8.69
C LEU A 176 2.20 -0.42 8.57
N LEU A 177 2.87 -0.30 9.70
CA LEU A 177 4.30 -0.59 9.83
C LEU A 177 4.50 -1.75 10.81
N GLY A 178 5.32 -2.72 10.39
CA GLY A 178 5.57 -3.93 11.16
C GLY A 178 7.03 -4.34 11.22
N TYR A 179 7.33 -5.33 12.06
CA TYR A 179 8.62 -5.98 12.15
C TYR A 179 8.45 -7.49 11.92
N ASN A 180 8.89 -7.95 10.77
CA ASN A 180 8.93 -9.36 10.42
C ASN A 180 10.10 -10.03 11.16
N LYS A 181 9.77 -10.76 12.22
CA LYS A 181 10.75 -11.43 13.08
C LYS A 181 11.50 -12.56 12.38
N ALA A 182 10.87 -13.24 11.42
CA ALA A 182 11.49 -14.35 10.71
C ALA A 182 12.60 -13.86 9.77
N ASP A 183 12.36 -12.72 9.11
CA ASP A 183 13.32 -12.13 8.17
C ASP A 183 14.16 -10.99 8.76
N GLU A 184 13.98 -10.64 10.04
CA GLU A 184 14.66 -9.54 10.73
C GLU A 184 14.64 -8.24 9.90
N CYS A 185 13.45 -7.83 9.42
CA CYS A 185 13.25 -6.62 8.61
C CYS A 185 11.97 -5.84 9.00
N TYR A 186 11.93 -4.55 8.65
CA TYR A 186 10.73 -3.73 8.78
C TYR A 186 9.78 -3.93 7.60
N SER A 187 8.48 -4.05 7.85
CA SER A 187 7.46 -4.23 6.83
C SER A 187 6.75 -2.89 6.57
N VAL A 188 6.81 -2.42 5.33
CA VAL A 188 5.91 -1.36 4.83
C VAL A 188 4.71 -2.06 4.22
N ILE A 189 3.58 -2.01 4.93
CA ILE A 189 2.40 -2.81 4.62
C ILE A 189 1.34 -1.90 4.01
N GLU A 190 0.97 -2.19 2.77
CA GLU A 190 -0.16 -1.61 2.06
C GLU A 190 -1.36 -2.53 2.25
N LEU A 191 -2.38 -2.07 2.99
CA LEU A 191 -3.55 -2.85 3.32
C LEU A 191 -4.68 -2.50 2.36
N LYS A 192 -5.16 -3.46 1.59
CA LYS A 192 -6.33 -3.31 0.74
C LYS A 192 -7.49 -4.10 1.31
N TYR A 193 -8.46 -3.39 1.87
CA TYR A 193 -9.67 -4.00 2.42
C TYR A 193 -10.90 -3.17 2.13
N ARG A 194 -11.88 -3.81 1.49
CA ARG A 194 -13.25 -3.31 1.45
C ARG A 194 -14.22 -4.41 1.84
N PRO A 195 -15.27 -4.11 2.61
CA PRO A 195 -16.24 -5.13 3.02
C PRO A 195 -16.90 -5.89 1.87
N SER A 196 -16.96 -5.26 0.69
CA SER A 196 -17.50 -5.77 -0.57
C SER A 196 -16.44 -6.17 -1.61
N GLY A 197 -15.17 -6.30 -1.20
CA GLY A 197 -14.03 -6.57 -2.07
C GLY A 197 -13.35 -5.30 -2.56
N SER A 198 -12.04 -5.21 -2.37
CA SER A 198 -11.24 -4.17 -3.00
C SER A 198 -11.14 -4.44 -4.50
N ASP A 199 -11.27 -3.36 -5.27
CA ASP A 199 -11.27 -3.41 -6.71
C ASP A 199 -9.95 -2.88 -7.31
N GLU A 200 -8.96 -2.58 -6.48
CA GLU A 200 -7.68 -2.03 -6.92
C GLU A 200 -6.75 -3.11 -7.55
N THR A 201 -5.97 -2.70 -8.55
CA THR A 201 -5.00 -3.59 -9.23
C THR A 201 -3.77 -3.84 -8.37
N LEU A 202 -3.09 -4.97 -8.55
CA LEU A 202 -1.81 -5.23 -7.87
C LEU A 202 -0.74 -4.21 -8.27
N LEU A 203 -0.71 -3.80 -9.55
CA LEU A 203 0.22 -2.77 -10.01
C LEU A 203 0.11 -1.49 -9.17
N ARG A 204 -1.11 -1.01 -8.93
CA ARG A 204 -1.33 0.17 -8.11
C ARG A 204 -0.81 -0.02 -6.70
N CYS A 205 -1.14 -1.15 -6.07
CA CYS A 205 -0.71 -1.46 -4.70
C CYS A 205 0.81 -1.54 -4.58
N ILE A 206 1.48 -2.18 -5.54
CA ILE A 206 2.95 -2.30 -5.58
C ILE A 206 3.60 -0.92 -5.69
N LEU A 207 3.12 -0.08 -6.61
CA LEU A 207 3.67 1.27 -6.81
C LEU A 207 3.39 2.19 -5.63
N GLU A 208 2.23 2.06 -4.98
CA GLU A 208 1.88 2.79 -3.75
C GLU A 208 2.83 2.41 -2.60
N ALA A 209 2.93 1.11 -2.28
CA ALA A 209 3.84 0.61 -1.25
C ALA A 209 5.30 1.02 -1.50
N TYR A 210 5.76 0.93 -2.75
CA TYR A 210 7.11 1.33 -3.10
C TYR A 210 7.32 2.84 -2.95
N THR A 211 6.36 3.65 -3.37
CA THR A 211 6.40 5.11 -3.17
C THR A 211 6.48 5.47 -1.69
N TYR A 212 5.69 4.80 -0.85
CA TYR A 212 5.70 5.02 0.59
C TYR A 212 7.02 4.59 1.24
N TYR A 213 7.60 3.47 0.82
CA TYR A 213 8.94 3.06 1.24
C TYR A 213 9.99 4.13 0.92
N LYS A 214 9.96 4.76 -0.27
CA LYS A 214 10.91 5.83 -0.62
C LYS A 214 10.74 7.10 0.22
N LEU A 215 9.51 7.37 0.67
CA LEU A 215 9.16 8.55 1.45
C LEU A 215 9.31 8.35 2.96
N LEU A 216 9.58 7.13 3.41
CA LEU A 216 9.76 6.77 4.81
C LEU A 216 11.24 6.85 5.21
N ASP A 217 11.55 7.58 6.27
CA ASP A 217 12.87 7.51 6.90
C ASP A 217 12.91 6.40 7.97
N LEU A 218 13.37 5.21 7.56
CA LEU A 218 13.55 4.07 8.46
C LEU A 218 14.51 4.34 9.62
N ASN A 219 15.44 5.30 9.48
CA ASN A 219 16.38 5.62 10.56
C ASN A 219 15.67 6.20 11.78
N GLN A 220 14.51 6.84 11.59
CA GLN A 220 13.72 7.39 12.70
C GLN A 220 13.28 6.30 13.67
N ILE A 221 13.09 5.04 13.21
CA ILE A 221 12.76 3.92 14.12
C ILE A 221 13.89 3.70 15.14
N LYS A 222 15.15 3.88 14.72
CA LYS A 222 16.32 3.74 15.60
C LYS A 222 16.37 4.85 16.64
N SER A 223 16.24 6.10 16.21
CA SER A 223 16.41 7.29 17.05
C SER A 223 15.20 7.64 17.91
N ASP A 224 14.00 7.14 17.56
CA ASP A 224 12.78 7.45 18.31
C ASP A 224 12.80 6.86 19.73
N VAL A 225 12.46 7.68 20.72
CA VAL A 225 12.38 7.31 22.14
C VAL A 225 11.01 7.59 22.75
N GLY A 226 10.10 8.21 22.00
CA GLY A 226 8.81 8.72 22.49
C GLY A 226 7.58 7.99 21.94
N HIS A 227 7.70 7.30 20.81
CA HIS A 227 6.62 6.57 20.17
C HIS A 227 6.37 5.23 20.88
N GLY A 228 5.17 5.05 21.44
CA GLY A 228 4.83 3.89 22.27
C GLY A 228 4.99 2.55 21.54
N GLY A 229 4.51 2.45 20.30
CA GLY A 229 4.68 1.25 19.49
C GLY A 229 6.15 0.90 19.18
N ILE A 230 7.01 1.91 18.98
CA ILE A 230 8.46 1.68 18.72
C ILE A 230 9.18 1.30 20.01
N LYS A 231 8.82 1.91 21.14
CA LYS A 231 9.35 1.52 22.44
C LYS A 231 9.04 0.05 22.74
N ASN A 232 7.79 -0.37 22.56
CA ASN A 232 7.38 -1.75 22.78
C ASN A 232 8.07 -2.72 21.80
N LEU A 233 8.24 -2.33 20.52
CA LEU A 233 9.03 -3.08 19.55
C LEU A 233 10.47 -3.33 20.04
N LYS A 234 11.14 -2.31 20.58
CA LYS A 234 12.53 -2.39 21.08
C LYS A 234 12.66 -3.29 22.32
N GLU A 235 11.58 -3.48 23.05
CA GLU A 235 11.52 -4.35 24.23
C GLU A 235 11.20 -5.82 23.88
N LEU A 236 10.85 -6.12 22.62
CA LEU A 236 10.56 -7.50 22.21
C LEU A 236 11.78 -8.42 22.37
N PRO A 237 11.58 -9.66 22.85
CA PRO A 237 12.64 -10.65 22.88
C PRO A 237 13.24 -10.84 21.49
N LYS A 238 14.57 -10.78 21.40
CA LYS A 238 15.36 -10.96 20.16
C LYS A 238 15.17 -9.87 19.10
N TYR A 239 14.53 -8.73 19.43
CA TYR A 239 14.56 -7.58 18.54
C TYR A 239 16.00 -7.17 18.25
N LYS A 240 16.29 -6.95 16.97
CA LYS A 240 17.53 -6.35 16.51
C LYS A 240 17.18 -5.24 15.56
N HIS A 241 17.78 -4.07 15.79
CA HIS A 241 17.69 -3.00 14.82
C HIS A 241 18.31 -3.45 13.48
N THR A 242 17.69 -3.05 12.38
CA THR A 242 18.03 -3.42 11.02
C THR A 242 17.80 -2.21 10.11
N ASP A 243 18.52 -2.13 9.00
CA ASP A 243 18.26 -1.16 7.93
C ASP A 243 17.42 -1.79 6.80
N LYS A 244 17.07 -3.07 6.96
CA LYS A 244 16.37 -3.85 5.95
C LYS A 244 14.86 -3.71 6.08
N ALA A 245 14.21 -3.72 4.93
CA ALA A 245 12.77 -3.65 4.83
C ALA A 245 12.21 -4.69 3.85
N GLU A 246 10.89 -4.85 3.88
CA GLU A 246 10.09 -5.54 2.88
C GLU A 246 8.86 -4.70 2.52
N LEU A 247 8.35 -4.88 1.31
CA LEU A 247 7.01 -4.40 0.96
C LEU A 247 6.02 -5.55 1.15
N VAL A 248 4.89 -5.27 1.77
CA VAL A 248 3.81 -6.24 1.95
C VAL A 248 2.54 -5.68 1.34
N ILE A 249 2.02 -6.38 0.34
CA ILE A 249 0.70 -6.10 -0.22
C ILE A 249 -0.28 -7.04 0.48
N LEU A 250 -1.03 -6.50 1.44
CA LEU A 250 -1.94 -7.24 2.31
C LEU A 250 -3.37 -7.04 1.84
N PHE A 251 -4.08 -8.12 1.51
CA PHE A 251 -5.44 -8.05 1.00
C PHE A 251 -6.31 -9.18 1.54
N ASP A 252 -7.63 -9.06 1.41
CA ASP A 252 -8.54 -10.15 1.71
C ASP A 252 -8.69 -11.11 0.52
N GLU A 253 -8.90 -12.40 0.80
CA GLU A 253 -9.17 -13.38 -0.27
C GLU A 253 -10.54 -13.12 -0.88
N LYS A 254 -11.54 -13.02 0.00
CA LYS A 254 -12.94 -12.86 -0.35
C LYS A 254 -13.66 -12.00 0.68
N SER A 255 -14.68 -11.29 0.19
CA SER A 255 -15.60 -10.50 1.01
C SER A 255 -17.05 -10.83 0.66
N CYS A 256 -17.98 -10.51 1.57
CA CYS A 256 -19.42 -10.61 1.28
C CYS A 256 -19.80 -9.69 0.12
N LYS A 257 -20.79 -10.07 -0.69
CA LYS A 257 -21.39 -9.14 -1.66
C LYS A 257 -22.06 -7.96 -0.95
N ALA A 258 -22.14 -6.82 -1.62
CA ALA A 258 -22.82 -5.63 -1.10
C ALA A 258 -24.30 -5.93 -0.76
N ASP A 259 -24.99 -6.63 -1.65
CA ASP A 259 -26.42 -6.99 -1.53
C ASP A 259 -26.73 -7.95 -0.37
N ASP A 260 -25.71 -8.63 0.17
CA ASP A 260 -25.84 -9.58 1.30
C ASP A 260 -25.40 -8.97 2.64
N GLY A 261 -25.46 -7.63 2.78
CA GLY A 261 -25.10 -6.93 4.01
C GLY A 261 -23.58 -6.84 4.25
N GLY A 262 -22.77 -7.13 3.23
CA GLY A 262 -21.31 -7.04 3.30
C GLY A 262 -20.82 -5.64 3.66
N ALA A 263 -21.48 -4.59 3.15
CA ALA A 263 -21.11 -3.19 3.38
C ALA A 263 -21.19 -2.77 4.87
N GLU A 264 -22.09 -3.38 5.65
CA GLU A 264 -22.36 -2.95 7.03
C GLU A 264 -21.65 -3.81 8.08
N THR A 265 -21.38 -5.09 7.79
CA THR A 265 -21.03 -6.09 8.82
C THR A 265 -19.59 -6.62 8.78
N ASN A 266 -18.84 -6.38 7.72
CA ASN A 266 -17.59 -7.11 7.50
C ASN A 266 -16.35 -6.37 8.05
N LEU A 267 -15.57 -7.07 8.87
CA LEU A 267 -14.18 -6.75 9.25
C LEU A 267 -13.39 -8.07 9.23
N MET A 268 -13.40 -8.69 8.05
CA MET A 268 -12.94 -10.04 7.68
C MET A 268 -13.94 -11.18 7.94
N LEU A 269 -13.97 -12.17 7.03
CA LEU A 269 -14.74 -13.40 7.19
C LEU A 269 -14.04 -14.34 8.20
N ARG A 270 -14.81 -14.99 9.09
CA ARG A 270 -14.25 -15.96 10.03
C ARG A 270 -14.03 -17.31 9.35
N ILE A 271 -12.87 -17.94 9.57
CA ILE A 271 -12.60 -19.31 9.14
C ILE A 271 -13.15 -20.29 10.19
N VAL A 272 -13.77 -21.40 9.74
CA VAL A 272 -14.33 -22.44 10.61
C VAL A 272 -13.23 -23.36 11.13
N PRO A 273 -13.08 -23.59 12.47
CA PRO A 273 -11.92 -24.26 13.07
C PRO A 273 -11.73 -25.72 12.67
N LYS A 274 -12.82 -26.42 12.35
CA LYS A 274 -12.76 -27.87 12.06
C LYS A 274 -11.96 -28.19 10.80
N LYS A 275 -11.61 -27.18 9.98
CA LYS A 275 -10.80 -27.29 8.78
C LYS A 275 -9.95 -26.03 8.56
N VAL A 276 -9.03 -25.72 9.48
CA VAL A 276 -8.20 -24.48 9.46
C VAL A 276 -7.46 -24.24 8.13
N ASN A 277 -7.22 -25.31 7.36
CA ASN A 277 -6.56 -25.27 6.05
C ASN A 277 -7.51 -25.40 4.84
N GLU A 278 -8.82 -25.59 5.06
CA GLU A 278 -9.82 -25.53 4.00
C GLU A 278 -10.68 -24.27 4.20
N ALA A 279 -10.56 -23.35 3.24
CA ALA A 279 -11.32 -22.11 3.28
C ALA A 279 -12.83 -22.41 3.23
N ASN A 280 -13.56 -22.01 4.28
CA ASN A 280 -15.02 -22.14 4.35
C ASN A 280 -15.66 -20.75 4.35
N TYR A 281 -16.12 -20.32 3.18
CA TYR A 281 -16.74 -19.02 2.97
C TYR A 281 -18.25 -19.16 2.81
N PRO A 282 -19.03 -18.12 3.16
CA PRO A 282 -20.44 -18.05 2.76
C PRO A 282 -20.58 -18.26 1.25
N SER A 283 -21.70 -18.86 0.83
CA SER A 283 -21.98 -19.15 -0.58
C SER A 283 -21.95 -17.91 -1.47
N ASN A 284 -22.27 -16.74 -0.90
CA ASN A 284 -22.32 -15.47 -1.61
C ASN A 284 -21.12 -14.57 -1.26
N THR A 285 -19.96 -14.90 -1.82
CA THR A 285 -18.73 -14.09 -1.67
C THR A 285 -18.18 -13.62 -3.01
N VAL A 286 -17.40 -12.54 -2.98
CA VAL A 286 -16.65 -12.01 -4.13
C VAL A 286 -15.17 -12.03 -3.77
N GLU A 287 -14.38 -12.57 -4.69
CA GLU A 287 -12.93 -12.58 -4.58
C GLU A 287 -12.34 -11.20 -4.95
N SER A 288 -11.42 -10.71 -4.13
CA SER A 288 -10.77 -9.41 -4.33
C SER A 288 -9.98 -9.37 -5.63
N GLN A 289 -9.81 -8.16 -6.19
CA GLN A 289 -9.05 -7.99 -7.42
C GLN A 289 -7.58 -8.37 -7.22
N GLN A 290 -7.00 -8.00 -6.08
CA GLN A 290 -5.62 -8.31 -5.71
C GLN A 290 -5.39 -9.82 -5.62
N HIS A 291 -6.32 -10.57 -5.01
CA HIS A 291 -6.19 -12.02 -4.92
C HIS A 291 -6.25 -12.69 -6.30
N LYS A 292 -7.14 -12.25 -7.20
CA LYS A 292 -7.20 -12.74 -8.59
C LYS A 292 -5.88 -12.53 -9.32
N GLU A 293 -5.36 -11.31 -9.28
CA GLU A 293 -4.11 -10.97 -9.96
C GLU A 293 -2.90 -11.66 -9.31
N CYS A 294 -2.91 -11.89 -7.99
CA CYS A 294 -1.85 -12.59 -7.28
C CYS A 294 -1.76 -14.06 -7.72
N LYS A 295 -2.90 -14.74 -7.87
CA LYS A 295 -2.93 -16.11 -8.40
C LYS A 295 -2.32 -16.20 -9.80
N GLU A 296 -2.58 -15.19 -10.65
CA GLU A 296 -1.93 -15.11 -11.97
C GLU A 296 -0.44 -14.80 -11.85
N LEU A 297 -0.04 -13.93 -10.93
CA LEU A 297 1.37 -13.58 -10.71
C LEU A 297 2.20 -14.76 -10.19
N ILE A 298 1.62 -15.67 -9.38
CA ILE A 298 2.27 -16.92 -8.92
C ILE A 298 2.69 -17.79 -10.09
N ASP A 299 1.86 -17.88 -11.14
CA ASP A 299 2.18 -18.57 -12.38
C ASP A 299 3.22 -17.75 -13.18
N SER A 300 4.48 -18.19 -13.16
CA SER A 300 5.58 -17.50 -13.83
C SER A 300 5.43 -17.39 -15.36
N SER A 301 4.49 -18.11 -15.97
CA SER A 301 4.16 -17.95 -17.40
C SER A 301 3.31 -16.71 -17.68
N LYS A 302 2.64 -16.16 -16.65
CA LYS A 302 1.79 -14.96 -16.70
C LYS A 302 2.43 -13.79 -15.95
N ARG A 303 1.87 -12.60 -16.18
CA ARG A 303 2.22 -11.35 -15.49
C ARG A 303 3.72 -11.06 -15.52
N LYS A 304 4.38 -11.36 -16.63
CA LYS A 304 5.84 -11.32 -16.76
C LYS A 304 6.38 -9.91 -16.52
N ALA A 305 5.77 -8.89 -17.11
CA ALA A 305 6.23 -7.52 -16.96
C ALA A 305 6.00 -6.99 -15.54
N LEU A 306 4.86 -7.30 -14.91
CA LEU A 306 4.60 -6.93 -13.52
C LEU A 306 5.57 -7.63 -12.56
N ARG A 307 5.88 -8.90 -12.79
CA ARG A 307 6.91 -9.64 -12.04
C ARG A 307 8.29 -9.01 -12.22
N THR A 308 8.71 -8.73 -13.45
CA THR A 308 9.98 -8.05 -13.71
C THR A 308 10.02 -6.68 -13.05
N LEU A 309 8.92 -5.93 -13.02
CA LEU A 309 8.85 -4.65 -12.30
C LEU A 309 9.15 -4.82 -10.81
N CYS A 310 8.59 -5.85 -10.17
CA CYS A 310 8.90 -6.17 -8.76
C CYS A 310 10.39 -6.51 -8.56
N GLU A 311 10.96 -7.31 -9.46
CA GLU A 311 12.38 -7.68 -9.42
C GLU A 311 13.30 -6.46 -9.60
N GLU A 312 12.95 -5.54 -10.51
CA GLU A 312 13.72 -4.32 -10.76
C GLU A 312 13.57 -3.30 -9.62
N ILE A 313 12.42 -3.22 -8.95
CA ILE A 313 12.27 -2.48 -7.69
C ILE A 313 13.24 -3.03 -6.63
N LEU A 314 13.29 -4.36 -6.47
CA LEU A 314 14.19 -5.00 -5.51
C LEU A 314 15.67 -4.83 -5.87
N ALA A 315 16.02 -4.86 -7.16
CA ALA A 315 17.38 -4.62 -7.64
C ALA A 315 17.80 -3.15 -7.44
N GLN A 316 16.85 -2.23 -7.55
CA GLN A 316 17.07 -0.80 -7.33
C GLN A 316 17.31 -0.46 -5.85
N GLU A 317 16.78 -1.26 -4.92
CA GLU A 317 16.77 -0.95 -3.48
C GLU A 317 17.59 -1.97 -2.65
N PRO A 318 18.86 -1.66 -2.33
CA PRO A 318 19.76 -2.58 -1.61
C PRO A 318 19.35 -2.81 -0.15
N ASN A 319 18.32 -2.15 0.36
CA ASN A 319 17.77 -2.40 1.69
C ASN A 319 16.42 -3.13 1.65
N LEU A 320 15.84 -3.34 0.47
CA LEU A 320 14.62 -4.10 0.31
C LEU A 320 14.95 -5.59 0.11
N LYS A 321 14.48 -6.45 1.01
CA LYS A 321 14.75 -7.89 0.99
C LYS A 321 13.80 -8.63 0.07
N GLN A 322 12.53 -8.24 0.06
CA GLN A 322 11.48 -8.94 -0.65
C GLN A 322 10.23 -8.08 -0.83
N ILE A 323 9.38 -8.51 -1.77
CA ILE A 323 8.00 -8.06 -1.90
C ILE A 323 7.11 -9.28 -1.63
N ARG A 324 6.22 -9.18 -0.64
CA ARG A 324 5.30 -10.24 -0.24
C ARG A 324 3.87 -9.88 -0.61
N PHE A 325 3.16 -10.86 -1.15
CA PHE A 325 1.73 -10.79 -1.41
C PHE A 325 1.02 -11.69 -0.41
N VAL A 326 0.20 -11.09 0.44
CA VAL A 326 -0.26 -11.71 1.67
C VAL A 326 -1.78 -11.60 1.78
N VAL A 327 -2.41 -12.72 2.08
CA VAL A 327 -3.84 -12.78 2.38
C VAL A 327 -4.06 -12.66 3.88
N LEU A 328 -4.90 -11.73 4.29
CA LEU A 328 -5.37 -11.63 5.67
C LEU A 328 -6.50 -12.64 5.91
N ARG A 329 -6.48 -13.29 7.07
CA ARG A 329 -7.48 -14.25 7.55
C ARG A 329 -7.88 -13.90 8.98
N ALA A 330 -9.08 -14.31 9.39
CA ALA A 330 -9.56 -14.16 10.75
C ALA A 330 -10.05 -15.50 11.28
N ASP A 331 -9.52 -15.95 12.40
CA ASP A 331 -9.96 -17.17 13.06
C ASP A 331 -11.12 -16.90 14.02
N THR A 332 -11.94 -17.93 14.25
CA THR A 332 -13.19 -17.89 15.04
C THR A 332 -12.96 -17.84 16.55
N ASP A 333 -11.79 -18.26 17.03
CA ASP A 333 -11.57 -18.64 18.43
C ASP A 333 -10.24 -18.09 18.94
N SER A 334 -10.21 -16.80 19.29
CA SER A 334 -9.07 -16.25 20.04
C SER A 334 -9.28 -16.60 21.52
N LYS A 335 -8.52 -17.54 22.07
CA LYS A 335 -8.48 -17.69 23.55
C LYS A 335 -7.97 -16.40 24.22
N VAL A 336 -7.21 -15.57 23.50
CA VAL A 336 -6.60 -14.27 23.85
C VAL A 336 -6.18 -13.60 22.51
N PRO A 337 -6.08 -12.26 22.37
CA PRO A 337 -6.35 -11.22 23.35
C PRO A 337 -7.71 -10.57 23.13
N TYR A 338 -8.56 -10.64 24.15
CA TYR A 338 -9.63 -9.66 24.32
C TYR A 338 -8.96 -8.27 24.43
N PRO A 339 -9.24 -7.33 23.51
CA PRO A 339 -8.63 -6.01 23.55
C PRO A 339 -9.18 -5.24 24.75
N THR A 340 -8.50 -5.36 25.89
CA THR A 340 -8.90 -4.74 27.18
C THR A 340 -8.81 -3.21 27.14
N ASN A 341 -8.04 -2.67 26.20
CA ASN A 341 -7.87 -1.25 26.01
C ASN A 341 -9.02 -0.61 25.20
N ILE A 342 -9.87 -1.40 24.53
CA ILE A 342 -11.02 -0.88 23.79
C ILE A 342 -12.29 -0.97 24.64
N LYS A 343 -12.79 0.17 25.12
CA LYS A 343 -14.00 0.26 25.95
C LYS A 343 -15.26 0.09 25.12
N GLY A 344 -16.23 -0.65 25.68
CA GLY A 344 -17.46 -1.03 24.97
C GLY A 344 -17.27 -2.19 23.98
N TRP A 345 -16.09 -2.83 23.94
CA TRP A 345 -15.81 -3.94 23.03
C TRP A 345 -16.67 -5.18 23.32
N SER A 346 -17.37 -5.64 22.28
CA SER A 346 -18.21 -6.84 22.32
C SER A 346 -17.42 -8.08 21.91
N ARG A 347 -17.51 -9.16 22.69
CA ARG A 347 -16.93 -10.48 22.33
C ARG A 347 -17.40 -11.02 20.97
N LYS A 348 -18.53 -10.55 20.45
CA LYS A 348 -19.00 -10.92 19.10
C LYS A 348 -18.11 -10.34 17.99
N LEU A 349 -17.27 -9.36 18.30
CA LEU A 349 -16.27 -8.77 17.41
C LEU A 349 -14.88 -9.40 17.56
N ASP A 350 -14.68 -10.29 18.55
CA ASP A 350 -13.40 -10.98 18.75
C ASP A 350 -13.02 -11.75 17.48
N ARG A 351 -11.86 -11.39 16.94
CA ARG A 351 -11.22 -12.01 15.78
C ARG A 351 -9.74 -12.06 16.10
N LEU A 352 -9.14 -13.23 15.88
CA LEU A 352 -7.69 -13.34 15.81
C LEU A 352 -7.29 -13.24 14.35
N TYR A 353 -6.61 -12.17 13.99
CA TYR A 353 -6.09 -11.99 12.64
C TYR A 353 -4.79 -12.76 12.48
N ARG A 354 -4.65 -13.43 11.34
CA ARG A 354 -3.41 -14.02 10.87
C ARG A 354 -3.27 -13.76 9.40
N ALA A 355 -2.07 -13.87 8.88
CA ALA A 355 -1.78 -13.59 7.50
C ALA A 355 -1.05 -14.79 6.88
N GLU A 356 -1.33 -15.04 5.61
CA GLU A 356 -0.74 -16.12 4.84
C GLU A 356 -0.07 -15.56 3.59
N THR A 357 1.23 -15.81 3.46
CA THR A 357 1.97 -15.41 2.26
C THR A 357 1.62 -16.33 1.11
N LEU A 358 1.07 -15.77 0.04
CA LEU A 358 0.80 -16.50 -1.20
C LEU A 358 2.01 -16.52 -2.13
N LEU A 359 2.75 -15.41 -2.17
CA LEU A 359 3.92 -15.24 -3.01
C LEU A 359 4.94 -14.35 -2.31
N THR A 360 6.19 -14.78 -2.32
CA THR A 360 7.36 -13.97 -2.00
C THR A 360 8.20 -13.80 -3.27
N ILE A 361 8.48 -12.56 -3.65
CA ILE A 361 9.51 -12.24 -4.64
C ILE A 361 10.75 -11.77 -3.87
N PRO A 362 11.79 -12.61 -3.72
CA PRO A 362 13.00 -12.22 -2.99
C PRO A 362 13.90 -11.34 -3.85
N SER A 363 14.68 -10.49 -3.20
CA SER A 363 15.80 -9.79 -3.83
C SER A 363 16.82 -10.82 -4.34
N LYS A 364 17.29 -10.65 -5.58
CA LYS A 364 18.38 -11.45 -6.15
C LYS A 364 19.70 -10.93 -5.56
N ARG A 365 20.08 -11.41 -4.37
CA ARG A 365 21.39 -11.12 -3.78
C ARG A 365 22.21 -12.38 -3.66
#